data_AF-A0A7R9VKH2-F1
#
_entry.id   AF-A0A7R9VKH2-F1
#
_cell.length_a   1.000
_cell.length_b   1.000
_cell.length_c   1.000
_cell.angle_alpha   90.00
_cell.angle_beta   90.00
_cell.angle_gamma   90.00
#
_symmetry.space_group_name_H-M   'P 1'
#
loop_
_entity.id
_entity.type
_entity.pdbx_description
1 polymer ?
#
loop_
_entity_poly.entity_id
_entity_poly.type
_entity_poly.pdbx_seq_one_letter_code
_entity_poly.pdbx_strand_id
1 'polypeptide(L)'
;RGMAGLFNHSHAFSCEVEPFKQAYLARNFDSALYPDIAKLTDDEPRDVYGQVRPIPPCNLFVAGTSCKNFSMLMTKRRIDIEDKGCSGETFLAACEVLFQEKPPFAM
;
A
#
# COMPACT_ATOMS: atom_id res chain seq x y z
N ARG A 1 31.42 11.00 3.64
CA ARG A 1 30.97 10.55 4.98
C ARG A 1 29.47 10.80 5.04
N GLY A 2 28.65 9.74 5.01
CA GLY A 2 27.19 9.86 5.01
C GLY A 2 26.69 10.46 6.33
N MET A 3 25.75 11.40 6.25
CA MET A 3 25.17 12.07 7.41
C MET A 3 24.16 11.14 8.10
N ALA A 4 24.64 10.25 8.96
CA ALA A 4 23.77 9.49 9.85
C ALA A 4 22.93 10.48 10.69
N GLY A 5 21.59 10.33 10.66
CA GLY A 5 20.66 11.17 11.41
C GLY A 5 20.01 12.32 10.64
N LEU A 6 20.23 12.45 9.31
CA LEU A 6 19.54 13.47 8.51
C LEU A 6 18.02 13.22 8.38
N PHE A 7 17.61 11.94 8.41
CA PHE A 7 16.22 11.52 8.27
C PHE A 7 15.88 10.46 9.30
N ASN A 8 15.20 10.88 10.37
CA ASN A 8 14.63 9.98 11.35
C ASN A 8 13.22 9.58 10.89
N HIS A 9 12.95 8.28 10.83
CA HIS A 9 11.66 7.74 10.43
C HIS A 9 11.17 6.72 11.44
N SER A 10 9.85 6.62 11.56
CA SER A 10 9.15 5.56 12.28
C SER A 10 8.18 4.89 11.31
N HIS A 11 8.21 3.57 11.23
CA HIS A 11 7.39 2.82 10.29
C HIS A 11 5.97 2.66 10.87
N ALA A 12 5.00 3.36 10.29
CA ALA A 12 3.63 3.40 10.80
C ALA A 12 2.84 2.12 10.47
N PHE A 13 2.82 1.74 9.18
CA PHE A 13 2.15 0.52 8.72
C PHE A 13 2.68 0.08 7.35
N SER A 14 2.39 -1.17 7.00
CA SER A 14 2.58 -1.75 5.67
C SER A 14 1.29 -2.40 5.16
N CYS A 15 1.14 -2.49 3.84
CA CYS A 15 0.07 -3.24 3.19
C CYS A 15 0.66 -4.08 2.06
N GLU A 16 0.52 -5.40 2.13
CA GLU A 16 1.08 -6.32 1.15
C GLU A 16 0.27 -7.61 1.10
N VAL A 17 -0.01 -8.12 -0.10
CA VAL A 17 -0.88 -9.29 -0.31
C VAL A 17 -0.10 -10.61 -0.29
N GLU A 18 1.17 -10.59 -0.67
CA GLU A 18 1.99 -11.81 -0.79
C GLU A 18 2.44 -12.33 0.59
N PRO A 19 2.06 -13.56 1.00
CA PRO A 19 2.30 -14.06 2.37
C PRO A 19 3.77 -14.12 2.77
N PHE A 20 4.68 -14.44 1.84
CA PHE A 20 6.11 -14.51 2.16
C PHE A 20 6.70 -13.14 2.48
N LYS A 21 6.21 -12.07 1.81
CA LYS A 21 6.62 -10.70 2.09
C LYS A 21 5.98 -10.17 3.37
N GLN A 22 4.71 -10.52 3.63
CA GLN A 22 4.07 -10.25 4.92
C GLN A 22 4.89 -10.85 6.07
N ALA A 23 5.34 -12.10 5.94
CA ALA A 23 6.19 -12.74 6.95
C ALA A 23 7.55 -12.02 7.13
N TYR A 24 8.14 -11.52 6.04
CA TYR A 24 9.34 -10.68 6.13
C TYR A 24 9.06 -9.38 6.88
N LEU A 25 7.98 -8.67 6.54
CA LEU A 25 7.60 -7.41 7.18
C LEU A 25 7.34 -7.60 8.68
N ALA A 26 6.54 -8.60 9.04
CA ALA A 26 6.20 -8.92 10.43
C ALA A 26 7.42 -9.32 11.28
N ARG A 27 8.48 -9.87 10.68
CA ARG A 27 9.72 -10.24 11.39
C ARG A 27 10.67 -9.06 11.61
N ASN A 28 10.63 -8.05 10.75
CA ASN A 28 11.61 -6.97 10.72
C ASN A 28 11.06 -5.63 11.21
N PHE A 29 9.74 -5.46 11.24
CA PHE A 29 9.09 -4.22 11.62
C PHE A 29 7.99 -4.46 12.65
N ASP A 30 7.98 -3.65 13.70
CA ASP A 30 6.93 -3.63 14.72
C ASP A 30 5.89 -2.57 14.35
N SER A 31 5.13 -2.83 13.29
CA SER A 31 4.14 -1.92 12.72
C SER A 31 2.87 -2.66 12.33
N ALA A 32 1.77 -1.94 12.12
CA ALA A 32 0.55 -2.55 11.58
C ALA A 32 0.81 -3.13 10.18
N LEU A 33 0.21 -4.28 9.88
CA LEU A 33 0.37 -4.97 8.60
C LEU A 33 -1.01 -5.39 8.07
N TYR A 34 -1.36 -4.89 6.89
CA TYR A 34 -2.65 -5.13 6.25
C TYR A 34 -2.49 -6.03 5.01
N PRO A 35 -3.45 -6.93 4.73
CA PRO A 35 -3.34 -7.89 3.65
C PRO A 35 -3.73 -7.34 2.27
N ASP A 36 -4.53 -6.28 2.22
CA ASP A 36 -5.17 -5.83 0.98
C ASP A 36 -5.46 -4.33 1.02
N ILE A 37 -4.94 -3.59 0.03
CA ILE A 37 -5.10 -2.13 -0.05
C ILE A 37 -6.54 -1.75 -0.38
N ALA A 38 -7.25 -2.59 -1.13
CA ALA A 38 -8.65 -2.35 -1.50
C ALA A 38 -9.62 -2.42 -0.31
N LYS A 39 -9.14 -2.87 0.86
CA LYS A 39 -9.92 -3.00 2.10
C LYS A 39 -9.47 -2.05 3.20
N LEU A 40 -8.50 -1.18 2.92
CA LEU A 40 -7.98 -0.24 3.93
C LEU A 40 -8.98 0.86 4.27
N THR A 41 -9.82 1.23 3.31
CA THR A 41 -10.85 2.28 3.43
C THR A 41 -12.23 1.73 3.77
N ASP A 42 -12.34 0.42 4.02
CA ASP A 42 -13.58 -0.20 4.52
C ASP A 42 -13.90 0.30 5.94
N ASP A 43 -15.19 0.21 6.31
CA ASP A 43 -15.60 0.33 7.71
C ASP A 43 -14.98 -0.84 8.49
N GLU A 44 -14.06 -0.54 9.40
CA GLU A 44 -13.27 -1.52 10.18
C GLU A 44 -12.20 -2.31 9.41
N PRO A 45 -11.11 -1.65 8.93
CA PRO A 45 -10.03 -2.35 8.25
C PRO A 45 -9.38 -3.40 9.16
N ARG A 46 -9.07 -4.55 8.59
CA ARG A 46 -8.50 -5.70 9.31
C ARG A 46 -7.04 -5.93 8.96
N ASP A 47 -6.22 -6.16 9.98
CA ASP A 47 -4.83 -6.55 9.80
C ASP A 47 -4.70 -8.01 9.33
N VAL A 48 -3.47 -8.43 9.03
CA VAL A 48 -3.17 -9.83 8.60
C VAL A 48 -3.55 -10.88 9.65
N TYR A 49 -3.79 -10.49 10.90
CA TYR A 49 -4.21 -11.37 11.99
C TYR A 49 -5.75 -11.35 12.18
N GLY A 50 -6.48 -10.64 11.33
CA GLY A 50 -7.93 -10.52 11.35
C GLY A 50 -8.46 -9.51 12.38
N GLN A 51 -7.57 -8.78 13.06
CA GLN A 51 -7.95 -7.79 14.06
C GLN A 51 -8.38 -6.50 13.38
N VAL A 52 -9.50 -5.93 13.84
CA VAL A 52 -9.93 -4.60 13.41
C VAL A 52 -8.94 -3.58 13.96
N ARG A 53 -8.30 -2.83 13.07
CA ARG A 53 -7.32 -1.81 13.44
C ARG A 53 -7.38 -0.64 12.45
N PRO A 54 -7.70 0.58 12.89
CA PRO A 54 -7.68 1.75 12.01
C PRO A 54 -6.27 2.01 11.47
N ILE A 55 -6.19 2.63 10.29
CA ILE A 55 -4.90 3.00 9.68
C ILE A 55 -4.16 3.95 10.64
N PRO A 56 -2.91 3.64 11.03
CA PRO A 56 -2.13 4.55 11.85
C PRO A 56 -1.81 5.85 11.09
N PRO A 57 -1.85 7.02 11.75
CA PRO A 57 -1.51 8.29 11.09
C PRO A 57 -0.08 8.27 10.57
N CYS A 58 0.13 8.77 9.36
CA CYS A 58 1.45 8.83 8.73
C CYS A 58 1.70 10.19 8.07
N ASN A 59 2.98 10.58 7.99
CA ASN A 59 3.37 11.82 7.32
C ASN A 59 3.71 11.61 5.83
N LEU A 60 4.16 10.40 5.50
CA LEU A 60 4.59 10.00 4.17
C LEU A 60 3.89 8.68 3.83
N PHE A 61 3.09 8.69 2.76
CA PHE A 61 2.50 7.50 2.18
C PHE A 61 3.21 7.17 0.86
N VAL A 62 3.59 5.91 0.68
CA VAL A 62 4.26 5.45 -0.53
C VAL A 62 3.53 4.22 -1.05
N ALA A 63 3.05 4.27 -2.29
CA ALA A 63 2.32 3.17 -2.90
C ALA A 63 2.89 2.79 -4.27
N GLY A 64 3.32 1.53 -4.40
CA GLY A 64 3.67 0.93 -5.68
C GLY A 64 2.50 0.11 -6.21
N THR A 65 1.87 0.55 -7.31
CA THR A 65 0.76 -0.20 -7.91
C THR A 65 1.26 -1.27 -8.87
N SER A 66 0.49 -2.34 -9.03
CA SER A 66 0.88 -3.45 -9.91
C SER A 66 1.00 -2.96 -11.36
N CYS A 67 2.20 -2.95 -11.94
CA CYS A 67 2.40 -2.54 -13.34
C CYS A 67 1.94 -3.56 -14.38
N LYS A 68 1.24 -4.65 -13.99
CA LYS A 68 0.85 -5.75 -14.88
C LYS A 68 0.04 -5.30 -16.10
N ASN A 69 -0.75 -4.22 -16.00
CA ASN A 69 -1.56 -3.71 -17.12
C ASN A 69 -1.06 -2.39 -17.75
N PHE A 70 -0.03 -1.73 -17.20
CA PHE A 70 0.44 -0.41 -17.67
C PHE A 70 1.72 -0.45 -18.51
N SER A 71 2.34 -1.62 -18.68
CA SER A 71 3.56 -1.74 -19.47
C SER A 71 3.29 -1.60 -20.98
N MET A 72 3.92 -0.61 -21.63
CA MET A 72 3.89 -0.42 -23.09
C MET A 72 4.49 -1.57 -23.91
N LEU A 73 5.03 -2.61 -23.26
CA LEU A 73 5.62 -3.79 -23.93
C LEU A 73 4.61 -4.90 -24.25
N MET A 74 3.34 -4.82 -23.80
CA MET A 74 2.31 -5.83 -24.07
C MET A 74 1.19 -5.29 -24.98
N THR A 75 1.44 -5.25 -26.29
CA THR A 75 0.46 -4.81 -27.31
C THR A 75 -0.74 -5.76 -27.53
N LYS A 76 -0.79 -6.95 -26.89
CA LYS A 76 -1.85 -7.96 -27.12
C LYS A 76 -2.88 -8.14 -26.00
N ARG A 77 -2.71 -7.48 -24.84
CA ARG A 77 -3.64 -7.59 -23.69
C ARG A 77 -3.85 -6.22 -23.05
N ARG A 78 -4.25 -5.24 -23.85
CA ARG A 78 -4.67 -3.94 -23.34
C ARG A 78 -6.06 -4.12 -22.74
N ILE A 79 -6.11 -4.10 -21.42
CA ILE A 79 -7.33 -4.01 -20.63
C ILE A 79 -7.38 -2.52 -20.24
N ASP A 80 -8.39 -1.78 -20.70
CA ASP A 80 -8.49 -0.35 -20.41
C ASP A 80 -8.64 -0.13 -18.89
N ILE A 81 -8.33 1.08 -18.40
CA ILE A 81 -8.49 1.44 -16.98
C ILE A 81 -9.92 1.17 -16.47
N GLU A 82 -10.91 1.17 -17.37
CA GLU A 82 -12.32 0.90 -17.11
C GLU A 82 -12.66 -0.60 -16.95
N ASP A 83 -11.79 -1.51 -17.39
CA ASP A 83 -12.00 -2.96 -17.30
C ASP A 83 -11.60 -3.55 -15.93
N LYS A 84 -11.27 -2.72 -14.93
CA LYS A 84 -10.97 -3.14 -13.54
C LYS A 84 -9.97 -4.30 -13.43
N GLY A 85 -8.95 -4.34 -14.28
CA GLY A 85 -7.85 -5.25 -14.02
C GLY A 85 -7.15 -4.91 -12.69
N CYS A 86 -6.51 -5.89 -12.05
CA CYS A 86 -5.81 -5.78 -10.75
C CYS A 86 -4.91 -4.52 -10.59
N SER A 87 -4.37 -3.99 -11.68
CA SER A 87 -3.60 -2.74 -11.71
C SER A 87 -4.42 -1.46 -11.46
N GLY A 88 -5.65 -1.39 -11.98
CA GLY A 88 -6.55 -0.25 -11.76
C GLY A 88 -7.13 -0.25 -10.35
N GLU A 89 -7.47 -1.43 -9.83
CA GLU A 89 -7.99 -1.62 -8.48
C GLU A 89 -6.98 -1.17 -7.41
N THR A 90 -5.73 -1.61 -7.50
CA THR A 90 -4.68 -1.20 -6.55
C THR A 90 -4.34 0.29 -6.62
N PHE A 91 -4.45 0.92 -7.79
CA PHE A 91 -4.27 2.36 -7.94
C PHE A 91 -5.42 3.17 -7.36
N LEU A 92 -6.67 2.81 -7.68
CA LEU A 92 -7.84 3.48 -7.15
C LEU A 92 -7.91 3.36 -5.63
N ALA A 93 -7.63 2.17 -5.08
CA ALA A 93 -7.55 1.96 -3.64
C ALA A 93 -6.47 2.83 -2.97
N ALA A 94 -5.30 2.97 -3.59
CA ALA A 94 -4.27 3.89 -3.09
C ALA A 94 -4.74 5.35 -3.10
N CYS A 95 -5.45 5.78 -4.14
CA CYS A 95 -6.06 7.11 -4.20
C CYS A 95 -7.12 7.30 -3.11
N GLU A 96 -7.97 6.30 -2.85
CA GLU A 96 -8.96 6.35 -1.77
C GLU A 96 -8.29 6.55 -0.40
N VAL A 97 -7.23 5.79 -0.11
CA VAL A 97 -6.42 5.97 1.11
C VAL A 97 -5.86 7.39 1.20
N LEU A 98 -5.34 7.93 0.09
CA LEU A 98 -4.83 9.31 0.06
C LEU A 98 -5.91 10.36 0.35
N PHE A 99 -7.11 10.19 -0.20
CA PHE A 99 -8.22 11.13 0.03
C PHE A 99 -8.80 11.03 1.44
N GLN A 100 -8.78 9.84 2.04
CA GLN A 100 -9.25 9.60 3.40
C GLN A 100 -8.23 10.10 4.45
N GLU A 101 -6.98 9.63 4.36
CA GLU A 101 -5.96 9.86 5.39
C GLU A 101 -5.20 11.17 5.23
N LYS A 102 -5.17 11.74 4.00
CA LYS A 102 -4.57 13.04 3.66
C LYS A 102 -3.15 13.25 4.25
N PRO A 103 -2.21 12.33 3.99
CA PRO A 103 -0.84 12.49 4.44
C PRO A 103 -0.21 13.75 3.80
N PRO A 104 0.61 14.51 4.52
CA PRO A 104 1.33 15.67 3.98
C PRO A 104 2.17 15.38 2.73
N PHE A 105 2.71 14.16 2.61
CA PHE A 105 3.51 13.72 1.48
C PHE A 105 3.02 12.36 0.95
N ALA A 106 2.97 12.22 -0.36
CA ALA A 106 2.54 11.01 -1.06
C ALA A 106 3.42 10.75 -2.29
N MET A 107 3.75 9.49 -2.55
CA MET A 107 4.53 9.04 -3.72
C MET A 107 3.96 7.76 -4.33
#